data_AF-A0A3D2GRK2-F1
#
_entry.id   AF-A0A3D2GRK2-F1
#
_cell.length_a   1.000
_cell.length_b   1.000
_cell.length_c   1.000
_cell.angle_alpha   90.00
_cell.angle_beta   90.00
_cell.angle_gamma   90.00
#
_symmetry.space_group_name_H-M   'P 1'
#
loop_
_entity.id
_entity.type
_entity.pdbx_description
1 polymer ?
#
loop_
_entity_poly.entity_id
_entity_poly.type
_entity_poly.pdbx_seq_one_letter_code
_entity_poly.pdbx_strand_id
1 'polypeptide(L)'
;DLIPLCHPLPLQHVDLDIVPDDALPGLQVTATATITARTGVEMEALTAVSLACLTIYDMVKSADKSLVINDIRLTYKDGGKSGTYRADEA
;
A
#
# COMPACT_ATOMS: atom_id res chain seq x y z
N ASP A 1 8.69 -11.12 -7.56
CA ASP A 1 8.77 -10.08 -8.62
C ASP A 1 7.45 -9.86 -9.30
N LEU A 2 6.79 -8.74 -8.99
CA LEU A 2 5.55 -8.31 -9.64
C LEU A 2 5.76 -7.08 -10.54
N ILE A 3 6.72 -6.22 -10.20
CA ILE A 3 7.02 -4.98 -10.93
C ILE A 3 8.34 -5.17 -11.70
N PRO A 4 8.32 -5.22 -13.04
CA PRO A 4 9.48 -5.62 -13.85
C PRO A 4 10.75 -4.77 -13.68
N LEU A 5 10.62 -3.51 -13.28
CA LEU A 5 11.72 -2.55 -13.15
C LEU A 5 12.04 -2.19 -11.69
N CYS A 6 11.42 -2.87 -10.73
CA CYS A 6 11.78 -2.71 -9.32
C CYS A 6 13.10 -3.42 -9.03
N HIS A 7 13.92 -2.77 -8.21
CA HIS A 7 15.15 -3.40 -7.73
C HIS A 7 14.80 -4.39 -6.63
N PRO A 8 15.45 -5.55 -6.55
CA PRO A 8 15.36 -6.40 -5.37
C PRO A 8 15.93 -5.64 -4.17
N LEU A 9 15.11 -5.46 -3.13
CA LEU A 9 15.44 -4.68 -1.95
C LEU A 9 15.33 -5.54 -0.68
N PRO A 10 16.35 -5.52 0.21
CA PRO A 10 16.28 -6.22 1.50
C PRO A 10 15.37 -5.45 2.47
N LEU A 11 14.06 -5.64 2.32
CA LEU A 11 13.07 -5.02 3.19
C LEU A 11 13.37 -5.34 4.66
N GLN A 12 13.39 -4.29 5.49
CA GLN A 12 13.63 -4.44 6.93
C GLN A 12 12.33 -4.68 7.67
N HIS A 13 11.27 -4.00 7.23
CA HIS A 13 9.96 -4.07 7.86
C HIS A 13 8.86 -3.79 6.83
N VAL A 14 7.78 -4.55 6.93
CA VAL A 14 6.51 -4.32 6.24
C VAL A 14 5.40 -4.55 7.25
N ASP A 15 4.54 -3.55 7.40
CA ASP A 15 3.34 -3.61 8.22
C ASP A 15 2.10 -3.38 7.36
N LEU A 16 1.01 -4.04 7.70
CA LEU A 16 -0.29 -3.93 7.04
C LEU A 16 -1.37 -3.73 8.10
N ASP A 17 -2.03 -2.59 8.05
CA ASP A 17 -3.17 -2.26 8.88
C ASP A 17 -4.45 -2.26 8.04
N ILE A 18 -5.48 -2.95 8.53
CA ILE A 18 -6.76 -3.13 7.85
C ILE A 18 -7.85 -2.81 8.86
N VAL A 19 -8.53 -1.68 8.66
CA VAL A 19 -9.54 -1.17 9.59
C VAL A 19 -10.87 -0.95 8.87
N PRO A 20 -12.01 -1.34 9.46
CA PRO A 20 -13.31 -0.88 8.99
C PRO A 20 -13.41 0.64 9.10
N ASP A 21 -14.00 1.26 8.08
CA ASP A 21 -14.30 2.68 8.09
C ASP A 21 -15.83 2.83 8.17
N ASP A 22 -16.35 3.51 9.20
CA ASP A 22 -17.79 3.72 9.33
C ASP A 22 -18.32 4.77 8.33
N ALA A 23 -17.46 5.66 7.83
CA ALA A 23 -17.81 6.67 6.84
C ALA A 23 -17.74 6.14 5.40
N LEU A 24 -16.98 5.08 5.15
CA LEU A 24 -16.89 4.34 3.90
C LEU A 24 -17.35 2.91 4.15
N PRO A 25 -18.55 2.45 3.73
CA PRO A 25 -19.03 1.09 4.02
C PRO A 25 -18.10 0.02 3.40
N GLY A 26 -17.01 -0.31 4.09
CA GLY A 26 -15.80 -0.88 3.51
C GLY A 26 -14.62 -0.90 4.47
N LEU A 27 -13.42 -1.12 3.93
CA LEU A 27 -12.18 -1.27 4.68
C LEU A 27 -11.14 -0.26 4.18
N GLN A 28 -10.46 0.41 5.10
CA GLN A 28 -9.25 1.16 4.81
C GLN A 28 -8.03 0.27 5.04
N VAL A 29 -7.17 0.19 4.02
CA VAL A 29 -5.95 -0.64 4.04
C VAL A 29 -4.74 0.27 3.94
N THR A 30 -3.84 0.20 4.93
CA THR A 30 -2.61 0.98 4.98
C THR A 30 -1.42 0.02 5.03
N ALA A 31 -0.41 0.24 4.19
CA ALA A 31 0.86 -0.48 4.29
C ALA A 31 2.00 0.48 4.60
N THR A 32 2.88 0.08 5.51
CA THR A 32 4.13 0.79 5.80
C THR A 32 5.30 -0.11 5.49
N ALA A 33 6.17 0.31 4.57
CA ALA A 33 7.41 -0.38 4.25
C ALA A 33 8.61 0.48 4.66
N THR A 34 9.64 -0.13 5.25
CA THR A 34 10.87 0.55 5.67
C THR A 34 12.10 -0.19 5.17
N ILE A 35 13.11 0.58 4.74
CA ILE A 35 14.41 0.06 4.34
C ILE A 35 15.54 1.05 4.62
N THR A 36 16.77 0.53 4.67
CA THR A 36 18.01 1.30 4.48
C THR A 36 18.65 0.93 3.14
N ALA A 37 18.39 1.71 2.08
CA ALA A 37 18.90 1.44 0.73
C ALA A 37 19.13 2.73 -0.08
N ARG A 38 19.63 2.59 -1.32
CA ARG A 38 19.84 3.72 -2.24
C ARG A 38 18.56 4.18 -2.95
N THR A 39 17.53 3.34 -2.96
CA THR A 39 16.22 3.61 -3.55
C THR A 39 15.15 3.53 -2.46
N GLY A 40 14.03 4.23 -2.67
CA GLY A 40 12.88 4.15 -1.78
C GLY A 40 12.13 2.82 -1.90
N VAL A 41 11.10 2.68 -1.07
CA VAL A 41 10.22 1.49 -0.98
C VAL A 41 8.75 1.83 -1.25
N GLU A 42 8.50 2.87 -2.04
CA GLU A 42 7.15 3.30 -2.40
C GLU A 42 6.39 2.16 -3.09
N MET A 43 7.09 1.44 -3.97
CA MET A 43 6.48 0.37 -4.75
C MET A 43 6.15 -0.86 -3.90
N GLU A 44 6.93 -1.16 -2.88
CA GLU A 44 6.69 -2.25 -1.95
C GLU A 44 5.47 -1.97 -1.07
N ALA A 45 5.32 -0.73 -0.59
CA ALA A 45 4.12 -0.31 0.14
C ALA A 45 2.86 -0.36 -0.76
N LEU A 46 2.93 0.20 -1.97
CA LEU A 46 1.79 0.20 -2.91
C LEU A 46 1.40 -1.22 -3.35
N THR A 47 2.40 -2.08 -3.56
CA THR A 47 2.16 -3.49 -3.90
C THR A 47 1.52 -4.23 -2.73
N ALA A 48 1.99 -4.00 -1.50
CA ALA A 48 1.42 -4.63 -0.31
C ALA A 48 -0.07 -4.29 -0.14
N VAL A 49 -0.45 -3.00 -0.22
CA VAL A 49 -1.87 -2.59 -0.18
C VAL A 49 -2.66 -3.24 -1.32
N SER A 50 -2.14 -3.21 -2.55
CA SER A 50 -2.83 -3.76 -3.72
C SER A 50 -3.15 -5.25 -3.55
N LEU A 51 -2.16 -6.04 -3.11
CA LEU A 51 -2.34 -7.47 -2.91
C LEU A 51 -3.25 -7.79 -1.72
N ALA A 52 -3.17 -7.00 -0.64
CA ALA A 52 -4.08 -7.13 0.49
C ALA A 52 -5.54 -6.87 0.06
N CYS A 53 -5.79 -5.80 -0.70
CA CYS A 53 -7.11 -5.50 -1.25
C CYS A 53 -7.62 -6.59 -2.19
N LEU A 54 -6.76 -7.12 -3.08
CA LEU A 54 -7.12 -8.24 -3.96
C LEU A 54 -7.45 -9.51 -3.18
N THR A 55 -6.73 -9.77 -2.09
CA THR A 55 -6.98 -10.90 -1.18
C THR A 55 -8.31 -10.74 -0.46
N ILE A 56 -8.61 -9.54 0.05
CA ILE A 56 -9.91 -9.21 0.64
C ILE A 56 -11.01 -9.47 -0.37
N TYR A 57 -10.91 -8.90 -1.57
CA TYR A 57 -11.89 -9.13 -2.64
C TYR A 57 -12.09 -10.63 -2.90
N ASP A 58 -11.01 -11.40 -3.00
CA ASP A 58 -11.08 -12.85 -3.21
C ASP A 58 -11.88 -13.58 -2.11
N MET A 59 -11.74 -13.17 -0.85
CA MET A 59 -12.45 -13.76 0.28
C MET A 59 -13.96 -13.45 0.28
N VAL A 60 -14.37 -12.28 -0.21
CA VAL A 60 -15.77 -11.82 -0.08
C VAL A 60 -16.56 -11.76 -1.40
N LYS A 61 -15.90 -11.94 -2.56
CA LYS A 61 -16.54 -11.88 -3.90
C LYS A 61 -17.72 -12.84 -4.12
N SER A 62 -17.85 -13.88 -3.30
CA SER A 62 -18.97 -14.81 -3.37
C SER A 62 -20.25 -14.22 -2.75
N ALA A 63 -20.10 -13.35 -1.75
CA ALA A 63 -21.19 -12.66 -1.08
C ALA A 63 -21.58 -11.36 -1.81
N ASP A 64 -20.59 -10.58 -2.23
CA ASP A 64 -20.80 -9.33 -2.95
C ASP A 64 -19.73 -9.13 -4.03
N LYS A 65 -20.18 -8.95 -5.28
CA LYS A 65 -19.30 -8.69 -6.44
C LYS A 65 -19.20 -7.21 -6.81
N SER A 66 -19.95 -6.34 -6.12
CA SER A 66 -19.98 -4.91 -6.38
C SER A 66 -18.82 -4.15 -5.72
N LEU A 67 -18.02 -4.82 -4.89
CA LEU A 67 -16.88 -4.25 -4.19
C LEU A 67 -15.91 -3.58 -5.17
N VAL A 68 -15.50 -2.37 -4.81
CA VAL A 68 -14.55 -1.58 -5.59
C VAL A 68 -13.28 -1.40 -4.78
N ILE A 69 -12.13 -1.67 -5.42
CA ILE A 69 -10.83 -1.26 -4.90
C ILE A 69 -10.51 0.09 -5.53
N ASN A 70 -10.37 1.13 -4.72
CA ASN A 70 -10.12 2.51 -5.14
C ASN A 70 -8.98 3.14 -4.34
N ASP A 71 -8.58 4.35 -4.76
CA ASP A 71 -7.73 5.27 -4.01
C ASP A 71 -6.40 4.69 -3.48
N ILE A 72 -5.83 3.71 -4.18
CA ILE A 72 -4.47 3.22 -3.91
C ILE A 72 -3.49 4.34 -4.27
N ARG A 73 -2.89 4.94 -3.25
CA ARG A 73 -1.95 6.05 -3.39
C ARG A 73 -0.91 6.06 -2.27
N LEU A 74 0.21 6.71 -2.53
CA LEU A 74 1.22 6.99 -1.52
C LEU A 74 0.74 8.14 -0.64
N THR A 75 0.69 7.96 0.68
CA THR A 75 0.24 8.99 1.63
C THR A 75 1.41 9.70 2.31
N TYR A 76 2.49 8.96 2.54
CA TYR A 76 3.70 9.45 3.20
C TYR A 76 4.93 8.75 2.64
N LYS A 77 6.01 9.50 2.50
CA LYS A 77 7.36 8.96 2.29
C LYS A 77 8.33 9.87 2.99
N ASP A 78 9.36 9.28 3.59
CA ASP A 78 10.51 10.03 4.08
C ASP A 78 11.84 9.42 3.60
N GLY A 79 12.87 10.26 3.53
CA GLY A 79 14.21 9.87 3.11
C GLY A 79 14.51 10.00 1.61
N GLY A 80 15.79 9.82 1.28
CA GLY A 80 16.33 10.06 -0.06
C GLY A 80 16.53 11.55 -0.36
N LYS A 81 17.04 11.85 -1.56
CA LYS A 81 17.34 13.25 -1.97
C LYS A 81 16.09 14.13 -2.10
N SER A 82 14.94 13.53 -2.36
CA SER A 82 13.67 14.25 -2.54
C SER A 82 13.04 14.71 -1.23
N GLY A 83 13.57 14.27 -0.07
CA GLY A 83 13.03 14.62 1.24
C GLY A 83 11.68 13.96 1.54
N THR A 84 10.97 14.54 2.50
CA THR A 84 9.67 14.06 2.97
C THR A 84 8.56 14.47 2.00
N TYR A 85 7.67 13.53 1.70
CA TYR A 85 6.42 13.74 0.97
C TYR A 85 5.23 13.40 1.87
N ARG A 86 4.20 14.25 1.82
CA ARG A 86 2.90 14.07 2.48
C ARG A 86 1.80 14.40 1.47
N ALA A 87 0.89 13.45 1.22
CA ALA A 87 -0.16 13.63 0.23
C ALA A 87 -1.16 14.74 0.58
N ASP A 88 -1.38 14.99 1.87
CA ASP A 88 -2.32 16.02 2.35
C ASP A 88 -1.77 17.45 2.23
N GLU A 89 -0.47 17.60 1.90
CA GLU A 89 0.21 18.88 1.72
C GLU A 89 0.53 19.18 0.24
N ALA A 90 0.16 18.26 -0.67
CA ALA A 90 0.50 18.29 -2.08
C ALA A 90 -0.58 18.93 -2.97
#